data_AF-A0A965LTR7-F1
#
_entry.id   AF-A0A965LTR7-F1
#
_cell.length_a   1.000
_cell.length_b   1.000
_cell.length_c   1.000
_cell.angle_alpha   90.00
_cell.angle_beta   90.00
_cell.angle_gamma   90.00
#
_symmetry.space_group_name_H-M   'P 1'
#
loop_
_entity.id
_entity.type
_entity.pdbx_description
1 polymer ?
#
loop_
_entity_poly.entity_id
_entity_poly.type
_entity_poly.pdbx_seq_one_letter_code
_entity_poly.pdbx_strand_id
1 'polypeptide(L)'
;IITLLFTFVSLAVVAGYNGDLSKLTATPADVLGLVQSDVGSWMVDVMSILVMSSLFAGLLAFQNANSRYVFALGRAGVLPKAMAKTNASGSPLAGVIVTSSLAFIVFTAFKLANLDPFANLFTWMSAITSVAIILVEILVSLAVIVFFMKNKGENFLKVVVAPVLAIIGLVIGEYLLMSRFNLLGSLASDDVTDPTAADAIWKLSPLGWILVLLPFIALAVGFIWGLINKKDEAELSADILS
;
A
#
# COMPACT_ATOMS: atom_id res chain seq x y z
N ILE A 1 -16.82 9.68 -7.91
CA ILE A 1 -17.39 9.79 -6.54
C ILE A 1 -16.27 9.93 -5.51
N ILE A 2 -15.33 8.98 -5.40
CA ILE A 2 -14.22 9.05 -4.41
C ILE A 2 -13.43 10.36 -4.54
N THR A 3 -12.97 10.71 -5.74
CA THR A 3 -12.23 11.97 -5.97
C THR A 3 -13.02 13.20 -5.52
N LEU A 4 -14.32 13.26 -5.85
CA LEU A 4 -15.18 14.39 -5.45
C LEU A 4 -15.31 14.48 -3.94
N LEU A 5 -15.49 13.34 -3.26
CA LEU A 5 -15.61 13.30 -1.81
C LEU A 5 -14.29 13.72 -1.13
N PHE A 6 -13.15 13.21 -1.60
CA PHE A 6 -11.83 13.61 -1.11
C PHE A 6 -11.59 15.10 -1.32
N THR A 7 -11.83 15.62 -2.53
CA THR A 7 -11.70 17.05 -2.81
C THR A 7 -12.60 17.89 -1.90
N PHE A 8 -13.85 17.48 -1.71
CA PHE A 8 -14.79 18.19 -0.84
C PHE A 8 -14.32 18.23 0.62
N VAL A 9 -13.92 17.08 1.18
CA VAL A 9 -13.46 17.00 2.58
C VAL A 9 -12.15 17.77 2.76
N SER A 10 -11.20 17.65 1.84
CA SER A 10 -9.94 18.41 1.87
C SER A 10 -10.21 19.92 1.84
N LEU A 11 -11.11 20.40 0.96
CA LEU A 11 -11.49 21.81 0.92
C LEU A 11 -12.18 22.27 2.21
N ALA A 12 -13.02 21.42 2.82
CA ALA A 12 -13.66 21.74 4.09
C ALA A 12 -12.65 21.93 5.22
N VAL A 13 -11.62 21.07 5.31
CA VAL A 13 -10.54 21.21 6.29
C VAL A 13 -9.76 22.52 6.05
N VAL A 14 -9.36 22.79 4.81
CA VAL A 14 -8.64 24.03 4.46
C VAL A 14 -9.48 25.27 4.81
N ALA A 15 -10.78 25.24 4.52
CA ALA A 15 -11.70 26.31 4.86
C ALA A 15 -11.87 26.50 6.38
N GLY A 16 -11.96 25.40 7.15
CA GLY A 16 -12.06 25.48 8.61
C GLY A 16 -10.81 26.08 9.27
N TYR A 17 -9.63 25.82 8.72
CA TYR A 17 -8.40 26.50 9.14
C TYR A 17 -8.22 27.91 8.57
N ASN A 18 -9.22 28.47 7.88
CA ASN A 18 -9.17 29.77 7.21
C ASN A 18 -7.99 29.90 6.22
N GLY A 19 -7.59 28.79 5.60
CA GLY A 19 -6.43 28.73 4.70
C GLY A 19 -5.06 28.76 5.40
N ASP A 20 -5.01 28.81 6.74
CA ASP A 20 -3.77 28.79 7.52
C ASP A 20 -3.30 27.34 7.74
N LEU A 21 -2.61 26.81 6.73
CA LEU A 21 -2.09 25.43 6.72
C LEU A 21 -0.95 25.20 7.72
N SER A 22 -0.38 26.27 8.31
CA SER A 22 0.70 26.14 9.31
C SER A 22 0.24 25.45 10.60
N LYS A 23 -1.08 25.41 10.83
CA LYS A 23 -1.72 24.77 11.97
C LYS A 23 -1.98 23.27 11.78
N LEU A 24 -1.78 22.76 10.57
CA LEU A 24 -1.92 21.34 10.27
C LEU A 24 -0.60 20.62 10.58
N THR A 25 -0.66 19.65 11.48
CA THR A 25 0.45 18.75 11.81
C THR A 25 0.38 17.44 11.02
N ALA A 26 -0.55 17.35 10.06
CA ALA A 26 -0.86 16.16 9.28
C ALA A 26 -1.28 14.96 10.14
N THR A 27 -1.90 15.23 11.29
CA THR A 27 -2.40 14.18 12.18
C THR A 27 -3.93 14.10 12.14
N PRO A 28 -4.53 12.92 12.38
CA PRO A 28 -5.99 12.82 12.52
C PRO A 28 -6.56 13.71 13.63
N ALA A 29 -5.74 14.06 14.64
CA ALA A 29 -6.13 14.92 15.74
C ALA A 29 -6.43 16.36 15.30
N ASP A 30 -5.79 16.85 14.23
CA ASP A 30 -6.03 18.19 13.71
C ASP A 30 -7.51 18.36 13.31
N VAL A 31 -8.03 17.40 12.53
CA VAL A 31 -9.42 17.43 12.05
C VAL A 31 -10.41 17.33 13.22
N LEU A 32 -10.13 16.49 14.21
CA LEU A 32 -11.00 16.36 15.39
C LEU A 32 -10.95 17.62 16.26
N GLY A 33 -9.78 18.26 16.40
CA GLY A 33 -9.63 19.52 17.12
C GLY A 33 -10.41 20.67 16.46
N LEU A 34 -10.39 20.74 15.12
CA LEU A 34 -11.21 21.69 14.36
C LEU A 34 -12.70 21.46 14.58
N VAL A 35 -13.15 20.20 14.55
CA VAL A 35 -14.56 19.87 14.81
C VAL A 35 -14.96 20.22 16.24
N GLN A 36 -14.04 20.02 17.19
CA GLN A 36 -14.26 20.41 18.58
C GLN A 36 -14.45 21.92 18.73
N SER A 37 -13.64 22.74 18.04
CA SER A 37 -13.72 24.20 18.14
C SER A 37 -14.98 24.75 17.46
N ASP A 38 -15.37 24.17 16.33
CA ASP A 38 -16.38 24.76 15.45
C ASP A 38 -17.80 24.20 15.67
N VAL A 39 -17.91 22.96 16.16
CA VAL A 39 -19.19 22.24 16.31
C VAL A 39 -19.43 21.80 17.75
N GLY A 40 -18.39 21.32 18.43
CA GLY A 40 -18.43 20.89 19.82
C GLY A 40 -18.12 19.40 20.03
N SER A 41 -17.92 19.02 21.29
CA SER A 41 -17.37 17.70 21.67
C SER A 41 -18.24 16.51 21.26
N TRP A 42 -19.56 16.66 21.24
CA TRP A 42 -20.47 15.56 20.87
C TRP A 42 -20.21 15.04 19.44
N MET A 43 -19.82 15.93 18.52
CA MET A 43 -19.51 15.55 17.14
C MET A 43 -18.17 14.81 17.08
N VAL A 44 -17.20 15.21 17.91
CA VAL A 44 -15.92 14.50 18.05
C VAL A 44 -16.14 13.06 18.51
N ASP A 45 -17.04 12.83 19.46
CA ASP A 45 -17.36 11.48 19.95
C ASP A 45 -17.97 10.62 18.83
N VAL A 46 -18.95 11.16 18.10
CA VAL A 46 -19.58 10.47 16.96
C VAL A 46 -18.55 10.15 15.88
N MET A 47 -17.74 11.13 15.47
CA MET A 47 -16.68 10.91 14.48
C MET A 47 -15.66 9.88 14.95
N SER A 48 -15.27 9.91 16.23
CA SER A 48 -14.33 8.94 16.80
C SER A 48 -14.88 7.52 16.73
N ILE A 49 -16.16 7.30 17.08
CA ILE A 49 -16.81 5.99 16.97
C ILE A 49 -16.84 5.51 15.50
N LEU A 50 -17.19 6.38 14.57
CA LEU A 50 -17.23 6.05 13.13
C LEU A 50 -15.84 5.72 12.59
N VAL A 51 -14.82 6.49 12.96
CA VAL A 51 -13.43 6.24 12.58
C VAL A 51 -12.94 4.92 13.17
N MET A 52 -13.15 4.67 14.46
CA MET A 52 -12.71 3.43 15.12
C MET A 52 -13.38 2.20 14.51
N SER A 53 -14.69 2.25 14.25
CA SER A 53 -15.42 1.13 13.64
C SER A 53 -14.99 0.89 12.18
N SER A 54 -14.78 1.95 11.40
CA SER A 54 -14.27 1.84 10.03
C SER A 54 -12.85 1.27 9.97
N LEU A 55 -11.95 1.74 10.84
CA LEU A 55 -10.58 1.24 10.93
C LEU A 55 -10.55 -0.24 11.34
N PHE A 56 -11.40 -0.63 12.30
CA PHE A 56 -11.52 -2.03 12.70
C PHE A 56 -12.02 -2.91 11.55
N ALA A 57 -13.07 -2.48 10.84
CA ALA A 57 -13.57 -3.18 9.67
C ALA A 57 -12.53 -3.31 8.56
N GLY A 58 -11.78 -2.22 8.28
CA GLY A 58 -10.68 -2.22 7.32
C GLY A 58 -9.56 -3.18 7.70
N LEU A 59 -9.15 -3.18 8.97
CA LEU A 59 -8.12 -4.11 9.47
C LEU A 59 -8.56 -5.57 9.33
N LEU A 60 -9.81 -5.89 9.65
CA LEU A 60 -10.35 -7.23 9.44
C LEU A 60 -10.37 -7.65 7.97
N ALA A 61 -10.72 -6.73 7.07
CA ALA A 61 -10.69 -6.99 5.63
C ALA A 61 -9.27 -7.28 5.13
N PHE A 62 -8.27 -6.50 5.56
CA PHE A 62 -6.86 -6.75 5.24
C PHE A 62 -6.36 -8.08 5.80
N GLN A 63 -6.72 -8.41 7.04
CA GLN A 63 -6.34 -9.68 7.65
C GLN A 63 -6.87 -10.88 6.87
N ASN A 64 -8.12 -10.80 6.41
CA ASN A 64 -8.75 -11.82 5.58
C ASN A 64 -8.09 -11.92 4.18
N ALA A 65 -7.81 -10.78 3.55
CA ALA A 65 -7.14 -10.75 2.25
C ALA A 65 -5.72 -11.33 2.33
N ASN A 66 -4.91 -10.88 3.29
CA ASN A 66 -3.54 -11.34 3.49
C ASN A 66 -3.49 -12.85 3.77
N SER A 67 -4.43 -13.35 4.57
CA SER A 67 -4.52 -14.78 4.84
C SER A 67 -4.80 -15.62 3.59
N ARG A 68 -5.67 -15.13 2.70
CA ARG A 68 -5.94 -15.76 1.40
C ARG A 68 -4.74 -15.69 0.45
N TYR A 69 -3.95 -14.61 0.50
CA TYR A 69 -2.70 -14.52 -0.25
C TYR A 69 -1.67 -15.56 0.24
N VAL A 70 -1.47 -15.70 1.55
CA VAL A 70 -0.58 -16.73 2.11
C VAL A 70 -1.03 -18.14 1.70
N PHE A 71 -2.34 -18.39 1.74
CA PHE A 71 -2.92 -19.65 1.27
C PHE A 71 -2.67 -19.91 -0.22
N ALA A 72 -2.89 -18.92 -1.07
CA ALA A 72 -2.64 -19.02 -2.50
C ALA A 72 -1.15 -19.26 -2.81
N LEU A 73 -0.24 -18.58 -2.09
CA LEU A 73 1.20 -18.80 -2.19
C LEU A 73 1.60 -20.21 -1.72
N GLY A 74 0.94 -20.76 -0.70
CA GLY A 74 1.16 -22.14 -0.28
C GLY A 74 0.70 -23.17 -1.32
N ARG A 75 -0.43 -22.91 -2.00
CA ARG A 75 -0.93 -23.74 -3.11
C ARG A 75 -0.03 -23.68 -4.35
N ALA A 76 0.52 -22.50 -4.64
CA ALA A 76 1.43 -22.25 -5.74
C ALA A 76 2.87 -22.72 -5.48
N GLY A 77 3.12 -23.45 -4.39
CA GLY A 77 4.44 -23.97 -4.03
C GLY A 77 5.44 -22.92 -3.51
N VAL A 78 5.06 -21.63 -3.44
CA VAL A 78 5.90 -20.50 -2.96
C VAL A 78 6.21 -20.62 -1.48
N LEU A 79 5.20 -20.99 -0.71
CA LEU A 79 5.30 -21.21 0.73
C LEU A 79 5.14 -22.71 1.04
N PRO A 80 5.54 -23.16 2.24
CA PRO A 80 5.37 -24.57 2.63
C PRO A 80 3.92 -25.03 2.45
N LYS A 81 3.72 -26.26 1.94
CA LYS A 81 2.38 -26.84 1.69
C LYS A 81 1.44 -26.83 2.90
N ALA A 82 1.97 -26.72 4.12
CA ALA A 82 1.18 -26.53 5.33
C ALA A 82 0.32 -25.24 5.30
N MET A 83 0.78 -24.21 4.58
CA MET A 83 0.07 -22.94 4.41
C MET A 83 -1.10 -23.03 3.43
N ALA A 84 -1.16 -24.09 2.61
CA ALA A 84 -2.25 -24.38 1.67
C ALA A 84 -3.45 -25.09 2.32
N LYS A 85 -3.54 -25.14 3.66
CA LYS A 85 -4.61 -25.83 4.38
C LYS A 85 -5.62 -24.84 4.96
N THR A 86 -6.90 -25.21 4.89
CA THR A 86 -8.00 -24.51 5.57
C THR A 86 -8.45 -25.26 6.81
N ASN A 87 -9.06 -24.55 7.77
CA ASN A 87 -9.75 -25.16 8.90
C ASN A 87 -11.13 -25.71 8.48
N ALA A 88 -11.87 -26.28 9.45
CA ALA A 88 -13.21 -26.86 9.23
C ALA A 88 -14.24 -25.86 8.68
N SER A 89 -14.04 -24.55 8.89
CA SER A 89 -14.91 -23.48 8.38
C SER A 89 -14.43 -22.89 7.05
N GLY A 90 -13.41 -23.49 6.42
CA GLY A 90 -12.85 -23.00 5.14
C GLY A 90 -11.90 -21.81 5.28
N SER A 91 -11.51 -21.41 6.50
CA SER A 91 -10.59 -20.28 6.73
C SER A 91 -9.12 -20.74 6.75
N PRO A 92 -8.20 -20.06 6.03
CA PRO A 92 -6.78 -20.36 6.05
C PRO A 92 -6.11 -19.89 7.36
N LEU A 93 -6.22 -20.69 8.43
CA LEU A 93 -5.73 -20.32 9.76
C LEU A 93 -4.24 -19.97 9.78
N ALA A 94 -3.42 -20.70 9.02
CA ALA A 94 -1.98 -20.48 8.99
C ALA A 94 -1.62 -19.08 8.43
N GLY A 95 -2.36 -18.60 7.43
CA GLY A 95 -2.20 -17.25 6.90
C GLY A 95 -2.53 -16.17 7.91
N VAL A 96 -3.59 -16.38 8.72
CA VAL A 96 -3.95 -15.46 9.82
C VAL A 96 -2.84 -15.41 10.86
N ILE A 97 -2.32 -16.56 11.28
CA ILE A 97 -1.26 -16.64 12.30
C ILE A 97 0.00 -15.95 11.79
N VAL A 98 0.47 -16.29 10.59
CA VAL A 98 1.72 -15.72 10.02
C VAL A 98 1.64 -14.20 9.93
N THR A 99 0.54 -13.67 9.42
CA THR A 99 0.37 -12.22 9.21
C THR A 99 0.20 -11.47 10.54
N SER A 100 -0.55 -12.02 11.50
CA SER A 100 -0.67 -11.45 12.85
C SER A 100 0.65 -11.49 13.61
N SER A 101 1.38 -12.60 13.54
CA SER A 101 2.70 -12.73 14.16
C SER A 101 3.70 -11.76 13.54
N LEU A 102 3.70 -11.59 12.22
CA LEU A 102 4.55 -10.62 11.53
C LEU A 102 4.23 -9.19 11.98
N ALA A 103 2.95 -8.81 12.01
CA ALA A 103 2.52 -7.51 12.51
C ALA A 103 2.96 -7.26 13.96
N PHE A 104 2.80 -8.26 14.83
CA PHE A 104 3.25 -8.17 16.23
C PHE A 104 4.77 -8.01 16.35
N ILE A 105 5.55 -8.75 15.56
CA ILE A 105 7.01 -8.65 15.54
C ILE A 105 7.45 -7.27 15.07
N VAL A 106 6.90 -6.76 13.97
CA VAL A 106 7.22 -5.43 13.45
C VAL A 106 6.87 -4.36 14.48
N PHE A 107 5.67 -4.39 15.05
CA PHE A 107 5.27 -3.42 16.07
C PHE A 107 6.20 -3.46 17.30
N THR A 108 6.55 -4.65 17.77
CA THR A 108 7.46 -4.82 18.91
C THR A 108 8.87 -4.31 18.59
N ALA A 109 9.38 -4.55 17.38
CA ALA A 109 10.68 -4.06 16.95
C ALA A 109 10.73 -2.52 16.96
N PHE A 110 9.71 -1.84 16.43
CA PHE A 110 9.62 -0.38 16.46
C PHE A 110 9.53 0.17 17.90
N LYS A 111 8.74 -0.49 18.76
CA LYS A 111 8.64 -0.13 20.17
C LYS A 111 9.98 -0.26 20.89
N LEU A 112 10.71 -1.36 20.67
CA LEU A 112 12.04 -1.57 21.28
C LEU A 112 13.08 -0.57 20.76
N ALA A 113 12.96 -0.13 19.51
CA ALA A 113 13.79 0.90 18.92
C ALA A 113 13.41 2.34 19.35
N ASN A 114 12.38 2.52 20.20
CA ASN A 114 11.82 3.82 20.61
C ASN A 114 11.41 4.71 19.42
N LEU A 115 10.94 4.11 18.34
CA LEU A 115 10.46 4.83 17.15
C LEU A 115 8.99 5.21 17.32
N ASP A 116 8.65 6.43 16.92
CA ASP A 116 7.26 6.91 16.95
C ASP A 116 6.36 6.12 15.96
N PRO A 117 5.20 5.60 16.39
CA PRO A 117 4.31 4.82 15.53
C PRO A 117 3.72 5.59 14.35
N PHE A 118 3.49 6.89 14.48
CA PHE A 118 2.91 7.70 13.41
C PHE A 118 4.00 8.22 12.48
N ALA A 119 5.00 8.90 13.02
CA ALA A 119 6.06 9.53 12.25
C ALA A 119 6.99 8.52 11.55
N ASN A 120 7.21 7.34 12.13
CA ASN A 120 8.08 6.32 11.55
C ASN A 120 7.29 5.15 10.97
N LEU A 121 6.62 4.35 11.81
CA LEU A 121 6.00 3.10 11.35
C LEU A 121 4.93 3.36 10.28
N PHE A 122 3.94 4.21 10.59
CA PHE A 122 2.86 4.51 9.65
C PHE A 122 3.38 5.20 8.39
N THR A 123 4.22 6.23 8.54
CA THR A 123 4.82 6.96 7.40
C THR A 123 5.62 6.02 6.48
N TRP A 124 6.55 5.24 7.02
CA TRP A 124 7.40 4.37 6.22
C TRP A 124 6.60 3.25 5.55
N MET A 125 5.68 2.61 6.27
CA MET A 125 4.86 1.55 5.68
C MET A 125 3.92 2.09 4.61
N SER A 126 3.35 3.29 4.81
CA SER A 126 2.51 3.95 3.81
C SER A 126 3.29 4.34 2.55
N ALA A 127 4.52 4.86 2.73
CA ALA A 127 5.40 5.22 1.63
C ALA A 127 5.76 3.99 0.77
N ILE A 128 6.19 2.89 1.42
CA ILE A 128 6.52 1.63 0.74
C ILE A 128 5.29 1.05 0.04
N THR A 129 4.13 1.06 0.72
CA THR A 129 2.87 0.54 0.16
C THR A 129 2.45 1.31 -1.07
N SER A 130 2.63 2.63 -1.09
CA SER A 130 2.29 3.47 -2.24
C SER A 130 3.10 3.08 -3.48
N VAL A 131 4.43 2.94 -3.34
CA VAL A 131 5.35 2.45 -4.38
C VAL A 131 4.95 1.04 -4.83
N ALA A 132 4.70 0.14 -3.88
CA ALA A 132 4.33 -1.24 -4.19
C ALA A 132 3.00 -1.35 -4.96
N ILE A 133 1.98 -0.57 -4.61
CA ILE A 133 0.68 -0.60 -5.28
C ILE A 133 0.80 -0.07 -6.71
N ILE A 134 1.47 1.06 -6.92
CA ILE A 134 1.64 1.62 -8.28
C ILE A 134 2.43 0.63 -9.15
N LEU A 135 3.48 0.01 -8.60
CA LEU A 135 4.22 -1.05 -9.29
C LEU A 135 3.30 -2.23 -9.67
N VAL A 136 2.44 -2.69 -8.77
CA VAL A 136 1.46 -3.75 -9.06
C VAL A 136 0.46 -3.30 -10.13
N GLU A 137 -0.03 -2.06 -10.09
CA GLU A 137 -0.95 -1.53 -11.11
C GLU A 137 -0.32 -1.46 -12.51
N ILE A 138 0.97 -1.13 -12.60
CA ILE A 138 1.74 -1.20 -13.84
C ILE A 138 1.80 -2.65 -14.35
N LEU A 139 2.12 -3.60 -13.48
CA LEU A 139 2.19 -5.03 -13.83
C LEU A 139 0.82 -5.58 -14.26
N VAL A 140 -0.25 -5.19 -13.59
CA VAL A 140 -1.62 -5.58 -13.98
C VAL A 140 -1.97 -5.00 -15.35
N SER A 141 -1.65 -3.73 -15.61
CA SER A 141 -1.89 -3.10 -16.91
C SER A 141 -1.13 -3.81 -18.03
N LEU A 142 0.11 -4.21 -17.79
CA LEU A 142 0.90 -5.05 -18.71
C LEU A 142 0.27 -6.43 -18.91
N ALA A 143 -0.17 -7.08 -17.83
CA ALA A 143 -0.80 -8.40 -17.88
C ALA A 143 -2.09 -8.38 -18.71
N VAL A 144 -2.90 -7.33 -18.61
CA VAL A 144 -4.11 -7.14 -19.44
C VAL A 144 -3.76 -7.10 -20.94
N ILE A 145 -2.75 -6.31 -21.32
CA ILE A 145 -2.29 -6.23 -22.72
C ILE A 145 -1.85 -7.63 -23.21
N VAL A 146 -0.97 -8.30 -22.45
CA VAL A 146 -0.45 -9.62 -22.81
C VAL A 146 -1.56 -10.67 -22.91
N PHE A 147 -2.54 -10.64 -22.01
CA PHE A 147 -3.66 -11.56 -21.98
C PHE A 147 -4.53 -11.44 -23.25
N PHE A 148 -4.93 -10.23 -23.62
CA PHE A 148 -5.79 -10.01 -24.79
C PHE A 148 -5.05 -10.00 -26.13
N MET A 149 -3.72 -9.82 -26.13
CA MET A 149 -2.91 -10.13 -27.32
C MET A 149 -2.99 -11.63 -27.69
N LYS A 150 -3.14 -12.50 -26.70
CA LYS A 150 -3.32 -13.95 -26.89
C LYS A 150 -4.80 -14.31 -27.13
N ASN A 151 -5.72 -13.66 -26.42
CA ASN A 151 -7.17 -13.89 -26.51
C ASN A 151 -7.85 -12.76 -27.31
N LYS A 152 -7.88 -12.90 -28.64
CA LYS A 152 -8.48 -11.90 -29.55
C LYS A 152 -10.00 -11.84 -29.38
N GLY A 153 -10.60 -10.64 -29.44
CA GLY A 153 -12.06 -10.47 -29.44
C GLY A 153 -12.57 -9.11 -28.93
N GLU A 154 -11.72 -8.32 -28.27
CA GLU A 154 -12.10 -7.06 -27.63
C GLU A 154 -11.62 -5.81 -28.37
N ASN A 155 -12.20 -4.66 -28.04
CA ASN A 155 -11.88 -3.37 -28.68
C ASN A 155 -10.43 -2.93 -28.41
N PHE A 156 -9.66 -2.66 -29.47
CA PHE A 156 -8.26 -2.23 -29.40
C PHE A 156 -8.02 -1.02 -28.48
N LEU A 157 -8.96 -0.06 -28.45
CA LEU A 157 -8.87 1.12 -27.60
C LEU A 157 -8.89 0.75 -26.12
N LYS A 158 -9.71 -0.23 -25.72
CA LYS A 158 -9.85 -0.68 -24.34
C LYS A 158 -8.72 -1.61 -23.90
N VAL A 159 -8.21 -2.39 -24.84
CA VAL A 159 -7.21 -3.44 -24.56
C VAL A 159 -5.78 -2.93 -24.64
N VAL A 160 -5.50 -1.99 -25.54
CA VAL A 160 -4.13 -1.52 -25.80
C VAL A 160 -3.98 -0.06 -25.42
N VAL A 161 -4.80 0.83 -26.00
CA VAL A 161 -4.60 2.27 -25.81
C VAL A 161 -4.82 2.70 -24.36
N ALA A 162 -5.92 2.29 -23.74
CA ALA A 162 -6.21 2.65 -22.35
C ALA A 162 -5.16 2.10 -21.36
N PRO A 163 -4.75 0.82 -21.41
CA PRO A 163 -3.68 0.31 -20.54
C PRO A 163 -2.32 0.93 -20.81
N VAL A 164 -1.96 1.23 -22.06
CA VAL A 164 -0.69 1.92 -22.39
C VAL A 164 -0.66 3.33 -21.80
N LEU A 165 -1.75 4.09 -21.94
CA LEU A 165 -1.86 5.41 -21.31
C LEU A 165 -1.79 5.32 -19.79
N ALA A 166 -2.43 4.31 -19.19
CA ALA A 166 -2.33 4.06 -17.76
C ALA A 166 -0.89 3.75 -17.34
N ILE A 167 -0.18 2.88 -18.06
CA ILE A 167 1.23 2.56 -17.79
C ILE A 167 2.10 3.81 -17.85
N ILE A 168 1.94 4.66 -18.87
CA ILE A 168 2.72 5.91 -18.99
C ILE A 168 2.45 6.80 -17.77
N GLY A 169 1.19 7.03 -17.42
CA GLY A 169 0.82 7.85 -16.27
C GLY A 169 1.33 7.29 -14.95
N LEU A 170 1.21 5.97 -14.73
CA LEU A 170 1.65 5.29 -13.53
C LEU A 170 3.18 5.27 -13.42
N VAL A 171 3.92 5.06 -14.50
CA VAL A 171 5.39 5.12 -14.50
C VAL A 171 5.89 6.53 -14.19
N ILE A 172 5.24 7.57 -14.74
CA ILE A 172 5.56 8.96 -14.39
C ILE A 172 5.22 9.21 -12.91
N GLY A 173 4.06 8.78 -12.44
CA GLY A 173 3.65 8.91 -11.04
C GLY A 173 4.61 8.21 -10.09
N GLU A 174 5.02 6.99 -10.40
CA GLU A 174 5.99 6.21 -9.64
C GLU A 174 7.35 6.90 -9.59
N TYR A 175 7.83 7.40 -10.73
CA TYR A 175 9.08 8.17 -10.78
C TYR A 175 9.01 9.41 -9.88
N LEU A 176 7.92 10.18 -9.96
CA LEU A 176 7.74 11.38 -9.14
C LEU A 176 7.65 11.02 -7.65
N LEU A 177 6.91 9.97 -7.31
CA LEU A 177 6.78 9.46 -5.94
C LEU A 177 8.14 9.06 -5.37
N MET A 178 8.90 8.24 -6.10
CA MET A 178 10.22 7.78 -5.68
C MET A 178 11.22 8.94 -5.57
N SER A 179 11.17 9.91 -6.50
CA SER A 179 12.07 11.07 -6.49
C SER A 179 11.91 11.96 -5.25
N ARG A 180 10.72 11.94 -4.63
CA ARG A 180 10.37 12.67 -3.41
C ARG A 180 10.06 11.73 -2.24
N PHE A 181 10.57 10.51 -2.28
CA PHE A 181 10.38 9.54 -1.21
C PHE A 181 11.03 10.01 0.12
N ASN A 182 12.01 10.92 0.06
CA ASN A 182 12.58 11.54 1.24
C ASN A 182 11.58 12.38 2.03
N LEU A 183 10.68 13.10 1.36
CA LEU A 183 9.58 13.84 1.97
C LEU A 183 8.51 12.88 2.48
N LEU A 184 8.13 11.92 1.64
CA LEU A 184 7.06 10.97 1.98
C LEU A 184 7.43 10.08 3.17
N GLY A 185 8.70 9.66 3.25
CA GLY A 185 9.21 8.81 4.32
C GLY A 185 9.80 9.57 5.51
N SER A 186 9.97 10.89 5.42
CA SER A 186 10.83 11.66 6.33
C SER A 186 12.26 11.07 6.43
N LEU A 187 12.82 10.69 5.28
CA LEU A 187 14.09 9.95 5.14
C LEU A 187 15.07 10.68 4.20
N ALA A 188 15.19 11.99 4.35
CA ALA A 188 16.23 12.77 3.68
C ALA A 188 17.63 12.36 4.18
N SER A 189 18.65 12.51 3.33
CA SER A 189 20.03 12.28 3.72
C SER A 189 20.55 13.41 4.62
N ASP A 190 21.57 13.11 5.43
CA ASP A 190 22.09 14.04 6.46
C ASP A 190 22.67 15.34 5.88
N ASP A 191 23.04 15.35 4.60
CA ASP A 191 23.54 16.53 3.87
C ASP A 191 22.42 17.49 3.40
N VAL A 192 21.15 17.11 3.58
CA VAL A 192 19.99 17.92 3.15
C VAL A 192 19.49 18.79 4.30
N THR A 193 19.64 20.10 4.14
CA THR A 193 19.15 21.09 5.12
C THR A 193 17.66 21.40 4.95
N ASP A 194 17.17 21.42 3.71
CA ASP A 194 15.76 21.61 3.36
C ASP A 194 15.28 20.49 2.43
N PRO A 195 14.50 19.51 2.94
CA PRO A 195 13.95 18.41 2.15
C PRO A 195 12.99 18.84 1.03
N THR A 196 12.42 20.04 1.12
CA THR A 196 11.45 20.55 0.14
C THR A 196 12.11 21.18 -1.09
N ALA A 197 13.38 21.54 -0.97
CA ALA A 197 14.14 22.18 -2.04
C ALA A 197 14.30 21.28 -3.28
N ALA A 198 14.50 21.89 -4.44
CA ALA A 198 14.62 21.18 -5.71
C ALA A 198 15.92 20.34 -5.82
N ASP A 199 16.96 20.68 -5.06
CA ASP A 199 18.21 19.92 -4.99
C ASP A 199 18.13 18.69 -4.09
N ALA A 200 17.06 18.57 -3.29
CA ALA A 200 16.79 17.41 -2.44
C ALA A 200 16.18 16.21 -3.21
N ILE A 201 15.90 16.33 -4.50
CA ILE A 201 15.35 15.21 -5.30
C ILE A 201 16.35 14.04 -5.28
N TRP A 202 15.86 12.82 -5.02
CA TRP A 202 16.67 11.59 -4.89
C TRP A 202 17.70 11.57 -3.75
N LYS A 203 17.74 12.62 -2.90
CA LYS A 203 18.60 12.64 -1.71
C LYS A 203 17.91 11.94 -0.54
N LEU A 204 18.16 10.63 -0.48
CA LEU A 204 17.59 9.71 0.50
C LEU A 204 18.68 9.22 1.45
N SER A 205 18.32 9.04 2.71
CA SER A 205 19.16 8.31 3.66
C SER A 205 19.39 6.87 3.18
N PRO A 206 20.41 6.15 3.70
CA PRO A 206 20.62 4.75 3.37
C PRO A 206 19.38 3.88 3.61
N LEU A 207 18.65 4.15 4.70
CA LEU A 207 17.38 3.49 4.98
C LEU A 207 16.31 3.85 3.94
N GLY A 208 16.21 5.13 3.54
CA GLY A 208 15.31 5.57 2.48
C GLY A 208 15.50 4.79 1.18
N TRP A 209 16.75 4.56 0.77
CA TRP A 209 17.07 3.75 -0.40
C TRP A 209 16.66 2.28 -0.24
N ILE A 210 16.88 1.69 0.92
CA ILE A 210 16.45 0.31 1.20
C ILE A 210 14.93 0.20 1.09
N LEU A 211 14.20 1.13 1.69
CA LEU A 211 12.74 1.08 1.74
C LEU A 211 12.10 1.37 0.38
N VAL A 212 12.60 2.35 -0.37
CA VAL A 212 12.04 2.68 -1.70
C VAL A 212 12.28 1.57 -2.72
N LEU A 213 13.39 0.83 -2.61
CA LEU A 213 13.72 -0.28 -3.51
C LEU A 213 13.09 -1.61 -3.08
N LEU A 214 12.57 -1.71 -1.85
CA LEU A 214 12.02 -2.95 -1.30
C LEU A 214 10.96 -3.60 -2.21
N PRO A 215 9.97 -2.88 -2.79
CA PRO A 215 8.98 -3.49 -3.67
C PRO A 215 9.59 -4.09 -4.94
N PHE A 216 10.62 -3.44 -5.51
CA PHE A 216 11.32 -3.90 -6.70
C PHE A 216 12.19 -5.13 -6.40
N ILE A 217 12.84 -5.16 -5.23
CA ILE A 217 13.59 -6.33 -4.75
C ILE A 217 12.63 -7.51 -4.57
N ALA A 218 11.48 -7.29 -3.93
CA ALA A 218 10.46 -8.33 -3.75
C ALA A 218 9.94 -8.85 -5.10
N LEU A 219 9.70 -7.97 -6.07
CA LEU A 219 9.33 -8.35 -7.44
C LEU A 219 10.42 -9.20 -8.10
N ALA A 220 11.68 -8.78 -8.02
CA ALA A 220 12.80 -9.52 -8.61
C ALA A 220 12.96 -10.91 -7.98
N VAL A 221 12.88 -11.00 -6.65
CA VAL A 221 12.92 -12.28 -5.93
C VAL A 221 11.76 -13.18 -6.35
N GLY A 222 10.54 -12.65 -6.40
CA GLY A 222 9.36 -13.40 -6.82
C GLY A 222 9.46 -13.89 -8.27
N PHE A 223 9.97 -13.05 -9.18
CA PHE A 223 10.17 -13.40 -10.58
C PHE A 223 11.23 -14.49 -10.75
N ILE A 224 12.38 -14.37 -10.08
CA ILE A 224 13.44 -15.40 -10.10
C ILE A 224 12.91 -16.72 -9.53
N TRP A 225 12.20 -16.66 -8.41
CA TRP A 225 11.62 -17.84 -7.78
C TRP A 225 10.63 -18.55 -8.72
N GLY A 226 9.74 -17.79 -9.40
CA GLY A 226 8.81 -18.32 -10.38
C GLY A 226 9.48 -18.97 -11.60
N LEU A 227 10.63 -18.44 -12.04
CA LEU A 227 11.41 -19.03 -13.13
C LEU A 227 12.06 -20.37 -12.75
N ILE A 228 12.43 -20.55 -11.48
CA ILE A 228 13.05 -21.77 -10.97
C ILE A 228 12.00 -22.86 -10.75
N ASN A 229 10.82 -22.50 -10.23
CA ASN A 229 9.77 -23.45 -9.83
C ASN A 229 8.68 -23.70 -10.90
N LYS A 230 9.08 -23.95 -12.15
CA LYS A 230 8.17 -24.22 -13.29
C LYS A 230 7.33 -25.52 -13.18
N LYS A 231 7.51 -26.34 -12.15
CA LYS A 231 6.77 -27.61 -11.99
C LYS A 231 5.27 -27.39 -11.72
N ASP A 232 4.88 -26.25 -11.17
CA ASP A 232 3.51 -25.99 -10.74
C ASP A 232 2.64 -25.30 -11.81
N GLU A 233 3.20 -24.87 -12.94
CA GLU A 233 2.44 -24.15 -13.99
C GLU A 233 1.32 -25.02 -14.60
N ALA A 234 1.56 -26.33 -14.73
CA ALA A 234 0.60 -27.31 -15.24
C ALA A 234 -0.50 -27.67 -14.22
N GLU A 235 -0.18 -27.75 -12.92
CA GLU A 235 -1.17 -28.01 -11.86
C GLU A 235 -2.03 -26.77 -11.59
N LEU A 236 -1.45 -25.56 -11.58
CA LEU A 236 -2.18 -24.30 -11.42
C LEU A 236 -3.13 -24.02 -12.57
N SER A 237 -2.71 -24.29 -13.82
CA SER A 237 -3.58 -24.13 -14.98
C SER A 237 -4.70 -25.17 -15.01
N ALA A 238 -4.45 -26.39 -14.53
CA ALA A 238 -5.49 -27.40 -14.36
C ALA A 238 -6.52 -27.03 -13.27
N ASP A 239 -6.07 -26.49 -12.13
CA ASP A 239 -6.94 -26.10 -11.00
C ASP A 239 -7.77 -24.82 -11.28
N ILE A 240 -7.31 -23.93 -12.18
CA ILE A 240 -8.11 -22.79 -12.66
C ILE A 240 -9.20 -23.22 -13.66
N LEU A 241 -8.97 -24.33 -14.37
CA LEU A 241 -9.87 -24.84 -15.40
C LEU A 241 -10.87 -25.90 -14.88
N SER A 242 -10.71 -26.36 -13.63
CA SER A 242 -11.64 -27.29 -12.95
C SER A 242 -12.66 -26.57 -12.08
#